data_AF-A0A819KP61-F1
#
_entry.id   AF-A0A819KP61-F1
#
_cell.length_a   1.000
_cell.length_b   1.000
_cell.length_c   1.000
_cell.angle_alpha   90.00
_cell.angle_beta   90.00
_cell.angle_gamma   90.00
#
_symmetry.space_group_name_H-M   'P 1'
#
loop_
_entity.id
_entity.type
_entity.pdbx_description
1 polymer ?
#
loop_
_entity_poly.entity_id
_entity_poly.type
_entity_poly.pdbx_seq_one_letter_code
_entity_poly.pdbx_strand_id
1 'polypeptide(L)'
;ARWAQWFRESREEIEDEERSGRSVTESTLENIEEIRNIAGDDLHITIVELQEYIGLSYGTVHRILSDHLKLRKIIARYIAKQLMDYQRSE
;
A
#
# COMPACT_ATOMS: atom_id res chain seq x y z
N ALA A 1 20.63 30.79 -19.72
CA ALA A 1 19.26 30.44 -19.28
C ALA A 1 18.95 29.01 -19.72
N ARG A 2 18.70 28.06 -18.80
CA ARG A 2 18.42 26.65 -19.14
C ARG A 2 17.24 26.47 -20.08
N TRP A 3 16.17 27.23 -19.86
CA TRP A 3 14.98 27.24 -20.73
C TRP A 3 15.27 27.60 -22.19
N ALA A 4 16.16 28.58 -22.44
CA ALA A 4 16.53 28.98 -23.81
C ALA A 4 17.40 27.93 -24.53
N GLN A 5 17.98 26.97 -23.80
CA GLN A 5 18.69 25.84 -24.37
C GLN A 5 17.69 24.71 -24.69
N TRP A 6 16.83 24.33 -23.74
CA TRP A 6 15.79 23.33 -23.94
C TRP A 6 14.84 23.67 -25.10
N PHE A 7 14.50 24.95 -25.26
CA PHE A 7 13.68 25.41 -26.39
C PHE A 7 14.39 25.24 -27.75
N ARG A 8 15.73 25.44 -27.79
CA ARG A 8 16.54 25.20 -29.01
C ARG A 8 16.73 23.71 -29.29
N GLU A 9 16.74 22.89 -28.25
CA GLU A 9 16.83 21.43 -28.34
C GLU A 9 15.47 20.77 -28.62
N SER A 10 14.42 21.56 -28.87
CA SER A 10 13.05 21.09 -29.13
C SER A 10 12.53 20.14 -28.05
N ARG A 11 12.90 20.36 -26.78
CA ARG A 11 12.32 19.60 -25.66
C ARG A 11 10.85 19.99 -25.52
N GLU A 12 9.97 19.05 -25.82
CA GLU A 12 8.50 19.22 -25.69
C GLU A 12 7.99 18.84 -24.29
N GLU A 13 8.82 18.20 -23.46
CA GLU A 13 8.49 17.87 -22.08
C GLU A 13 8.47 19.12 -21.20
N ILE A 14 7.27 19.45 -20.74
CA ILE A 14 6.99 20.51 -19.77
C ILE A 14 7.23 20.02 -18.34
N GLU A 15 7.10 18.71 -18.12
CA GLU A 15 7.28 18.09 -16.80
C GLU A 15 8.73 18.14 -16.34
N ASP A 16 8.89 18.28 -15.03
CA ASP A 16 10.19 18.21 -14.38
C ASP A 16 10.74 16.77 -14.46
N GLU A 17 12.06 16.67 -14.63
CA GLU A 17 12.76 15.40 -14.47
C GLU A 17 12.51 14.81 -13.09
N GLU A 18 12.62 13.48 -12.99
CA GLU A 18 12.44 12.75 -11.74
C GLU A 18 13.33 13.36 -10.65
N ARG A 19 12.69 14.05 -9.70
CA ARG A 19 13.41 14.73 -8.62
C ARG A 19 13.95 13.69 -7.67
N SER A 20 15.21 13.83 -7.25
CA SER A 20 15.78 13.01 -6.18
C SER A 20 15.04 13.28 -4.86
N GLY A 21 14.03 12.47 -4.56
CA GLY A 21 13.33 12.46 -3.27
C GLY A 21 14.12 11.70 -2.21
N ARG A 22 13.68 11.76 -0.96
CA ARG A 22 14.23 10.91 0.11
C ARG A 22 13.88 9.45 -0.19
N SER A 23 14.89 8.63 -0.47
CA SER A 23 14.72 7.17 -0.50
C SER A 23 14.37 6.73 0.92
N VAL A 24 13.14 6.25 1.13
CA VAL A 24 12.81 5.62 2.42
C VAL A 24 13.37 4.21 2.37
N THR A 25 14.56 4.06 2.92
CA THR A 25 15.34 2.82 3.02
C THR A 25 14.63 1.67 3.74
N GLU A 26 13.51 1.95 4.43
CA GLU A 26 12.77 0.97 5.24
C GLU A 26 11.88 0.01 4.41
N SER A 27 11.69 0.29 3.11
CA SER A 27 10.92 -0.58 2.19
C SER A 27 11.82 -1.56 1.45
N THR A 28 12.65 -2.29 2.18
CA THR A 28 13.47 -3.39 1.63
C THR A 28 12.56 -4.47 1.04
N LEU A 29 13.02 -5.19 0.01
CA LEU A 29 12.25 -6.26 -0.63
C LEU A 29 11.78 -7.32 0.38
N GLU A 30 12.62 -7.65 1.35
CA GLU A 30 12.32 -8.57 2.46
C GLU A 30 11.07 -8.12 3.25
N ASN A 31 11.05 -6.88 3.74
CA ASN A 31 9.91 -6.33 4.47
C ASN A 31 8.62 -6.29 3.63
N ILE A 32 8.75 -6.06 2.32
CA ILE A 32 7.60 -6.05 1.40
C ILE A 32 7.01 -7.46 1.25
N GLU A 33 7.87 -8.47 1.10
CA GLU A 33 7.45 -9.87 0.99
C GLU A 33 6.86 -10.38 2.31
N GLU A 34 7.44 -10.01 3.45
CA GLU A 34 6.93 -10.37 4.77
C GLU A 34 5.52 -9.79 5.01
N ILE A 35 5.32 -8.49 4.75
CA ILE A 35 3.99 -7.86 4.84
C ILE A 35 3.00 -8.54 3.88
N ARG A 36 3.43 -8.90 2.67
CA ARG A 36 2.60 -9.61 1.70
C ARG A 36 2.14 -10.97 2.22
N ASN A 37 3.03 -11.73 2.87
CA ASN A 37 2.70 -13.04 3.40
C ASN A 37 1.69 -12.92 4.54
N ILE A 38 1.95 -12.05 5.52
CA ILE A 38 1.07 -11.87 6.68
C ILE A 38 -0.32 -11.39 6.24
N ALA A 39 -0.40 -10.38 5.36
CA ALA A 39 -1.68 -9.89 4.84
C ALA A 39 -2.38 -10.90 3.90
N GLY A 40 -1.65 -11.85 3.32
CA GLY A 40 -2.20 -12.96 2.53
C GLY A 40 -2.82 -14.04 3.41
N ASP A 41 -2.24 -14.28 4.58
CA ASP A 41 -2.72 -15.26 5.56
C ASP A 41 -3.95 -14.76 6.34
N ASP A 42 -3.96 -13.49 6.76
CA ASP A 42 -5.11 -12.85 7.39
C ASP A 42 -5.51 -11.54 6.71
N LEU A 43 -6.67 -11.55 6.05
CA LEU A 43 -7.24 -10.39 5.36
C LEU A 43 -7.79 -9.32 6.33
N HIS A 44 -7.96 -9.63 7.62
CA HIS A 44 -8.48 -8.71 8.63
C HIS A 44 -7.39 -8.03 9.46
N ILE A 45 -6.12 -8.36 9.21
CA ILE A 45 -5.01 -7.82 9.98
C ILE A 45 -4.95 -6.28 9.89
N THR A 46 -4.71 -5.65 11.03
CA THR A 46 -4.59 -4.21 11.14
C THR A 46 -3.15 -3.75 10.95
N ILE A 47 -2.97 -2.48 10.58
CA ILE A 47 -1.65 -1.87 10.43
C ILE A 47 -0.90 -1.83 11.77
N VAL A 48 -1.63 -1.71 12.90
CA VAL A 48 -1.03 -1.71 14.23
C VAL A 48 -0.44 -3.09 14.54
N GLU A 49 -1.18 -4.16 14.27
CA GLU A 49 -0.67 -5.53 14.43
C GLU A 49 0.53 -5.79 13.52
N LEU A 50 0.46 -5.39 12.24
CA LEU A 50 1.61 -5.50 11.32
C LEU A 50 2.85 -4.74 11.81
N GLN A 51 2.66 -3.56 12.38
CA GLN A 51 3.74 -2.80 13.00
C GLN A 51 4.35 -3.58 14.17
N GLU A 52 3.55 -4.22 15.03
CA GLU A 52 4.04 -5.00 16.16
C GLU A 52 4.79 -6.26 15.71
N TYR A 53 4.34 -6.92 14.63
CA TYR A 53 5.01 -8.10 14.09
C TYR A 53 6.37 -7.79 13.46
N ILE A 54 6.45 -6.72 12.64
CA ILE A 54 7.63 -6.45 11.79
C ILE A 54 8.55 -5.40 12.43
N GLY A 55 8.06 -4.64 13.40
CA GLY A 55 8.83 -3.58 14.06
C GLY A 55 9.03 -2.32 13.21
N LEU A 56 8.25 -2.15 12.14
CA LEU A 56 8.27 -0.97 11.27
C LEU A 56 7.30 0.11 11.76
N SER A 57 7.57 1.36 11.42
CA SER A 57 6.64 2.44 11.73
C SER A 57 5.30 2.25 11.01
N TYR A 58 4.20 2.66 11.65
CA TYR A 58 2.86 2.68 11.06
C TYR A 58 2.84 3.26 9.64
N GLY A 59 3.54 4.39 9.44
CA GLY A 59 3.60 5.08 8.15
C GLY A 59 4.31 4.27 7.08
N THR A 60 5.38 3.56 7.46
CA THR A 60 6.11 2.66 6.56
C THR A 60 5.26 1.45 6.17
N VAL A 61 4.61 0.81 7.13
CA VAL A 61 3.70 -0.32 6.86
C VAL A 61 2.54 0.11 5.95
N HIS A 62 1.90 1.25 6.25
CA HIS A 62 0.83 1.80 5.42
C HIS A 62 1.30 2.04 3.98
N ARG A 63 2.48 2.65 3.80
CA ARG A 63 3.06 2.93 2.49
C ARG A 63 3.42 1.64 1.73
N ILE A 64 3.90 0.61 2.41
CA ILE A 64 4.15 -0.69 1.78
C ILE A 64 2.85 -1.30 1.28
N LEU A 65 1.79 -1.32 2.11
CA LEU A 65 0.49 -1.83 1.72
C LEU A 65 -0.10 -1.06 0.53
N SER A 66 -0.08 0.28 0.55
CA SER A 66 -0.69 1.11 -0.50
C SER A 66 0.16 1.22 -1.76
N ASP A 67 1.45 1.56 -1.63
CA ASP A 67 2.26 2.00 -2.74
C ASP A 67 3.01 0.84 -3.39
N HIS A 68 3.48 -0.12 -2.60
CA HIS A 68 4.25 -1.26 -3.09
C HIS A 68 3.35 -2.46 -3.41
N LEU A 69 2.45 -2.83 -2.49
CA LEU A 69 1.56 -3.99 -2.67
C LEU A 69 0.24 -3.66 -3.37
N LYS A 70 -0.07 -2.36 -3.54
CA LYS A 70 -1.32 -1.88 -4.17
C LYS A 70 -2.58 -2.43 -3.49
N LEU A 71 -2.51 -2.70 -2.20
CA LEU A 71 -3.63 -3.16 -1.39
C LEU A 71 -4.45 -1.97 -0.90
N ARG A 72 -5.75 -2.21 -0.75
CA ARG A 72 -6.71 -1.25 -0.21
C ARG A 72 -7.57 -1.94 0.83
N LYS A 73 -7.87 -1.23 1.92
CA LYS A 73 -8.85 -1.72 2.89
C LYS A 73 -10.24 -1.73 2.25
N ILE A 74 -10.83 -2.91 2.17
CA ILE A 74 -12.23 -3.09 1.79
C ILE A 74 -12.98 -3.38 3.09
N ILE A 75 -13.98 -2.57 3.42
CA ILE A 75 -14.81 -2.80 4.60
C ILE A 75 -15.68 -4.03 4.34
N ALA A 76 -15.78 -4.92 5.31
CA ALA A 76 -16.64 -6.10 5.23
C ALA A 76 -18.07 -5.68 4.87
N ARG A 77 -18.67 -6.37 3.90
CA ARG A 77 -20.09 -6.19 3.56
C ARG A 77 -20.93 -6.62 4.76
N TYR A 78 -22.03 -5.92 5.01
CA TYR A 78 -23.02 -6.40 5.97
C TYR A 78 -23.55 -7.76 5.51
N ILE A 79 -23.31 -8.80 6.30
CA ILE A 79 -23.81 -10.16 6.06
C ILE A 79 -25.04 -10.34 6.94
N ALA A 80 -26.16 -10.73 6.34
CA ALA A 80 -27.36 -11.08 7.09
C ALA A 80 -27.03 -12.23 8.05
N LYS A 81 -27.61 -12.21 9.26
CA LYS A 81 -27.36 -13.21 10.30
C LYS A 81 -27.39 -14.62 9.70
N GLN A 82 -26.32 -15.37 9.91
CA GLN A 82 -26.26 -16.77 9.48
C GLN A 82 -27.27 -17.55 10.32
N LEU A 83 -28.44 -17.82 9.73
CA LEU A 83 -29.51 -18.56 10.39
C LEU A 83 -29.09 -20.02 10.54
N MET A 84 -29.17 -20.50 11.77
CA MET A 84 -29.08 -21.94 12.07
C MET A 84 -30.26 -22.66 11.41
N ASP A 85 -30.12 -23.94 11.08
CA ASP A 85 -31.13 -24.65 10.27
C ASP A 85 -32.54 -24.59 10.87
N TYR A 86 -32.67 -24.62 12.20
CA TYR A 86 -33.95 -24.50 12.90
C TYR A 86 -34.61 -23.11 12.79
N GLN A 87 -33.84 -22.06 12.49
CA GLN A 87 -34.35 -20.69 12.28
C GLN A 87 -34.78 -20.47 10.83
N ARG A 88 -34.51 -21.44 9.95
CA ARG A 88 -34.76 -21.35 8.51
C ARG A 88 -36.09 -22.02 8.12
N SER A 89 -36.70 -22.77 9.04
CA SER A 89 -37.98 -23.46 8.86
C SER A 89 -39.12 -22.72 9.58
N GLU A 90 -39.68 -21.69 8.94
CA GLU A 90 -41.05 -21.21 9.13
C GLU A 90 -41.66 -20.94 7.75
#